data_AF-A0A2E9I235-F1
#
_entry.id   AF-A0A2E9I235-F1
#
_cell.length_a   1.000
_cell.length_b   1.000
_cell.length_c   1.000
_cell.angle_alpha   90.00
_cell.angle_beta   90.00
_cell.angle_gamma   90.00
#
_symmetry.space_group_name_H-M   'P 1'
#
loop_
_entity.id
_entity.type
_entity.pdbx_description
1 polymer ?
#
loop_
_entity_poly.entity_id
_entity_poly.type
_entity_poly.pdbx_seq_one_letter_code
_entity_poly.pdbx_strand_id
1 'polypeptide(L)'
;MIISNYTPELTVSEAQRFWMTPVEVCELAAVGDATDPKIKKLLNTISDRGHVPFEKSGEAKTAPRLYSLASAVMLRVFFEITRDGRTYKYAQPVADAVRKTMLKAIAEVPELSDFDLTYGSSRLVFQGMNKDGGPTSVKWHKGEVSGNFNFSYSVLDGGYMIFRIIDLYVDPWYRNLVERGEMKPSQPMQIGEDGWPVEDAD
;
A
#
# COMPACT_ATOMS: atom_id res chain seq x y z
N MET A 1 -4.62 17.38 -5.34
CA MET A 1 -4.66 16.02 -5.88
C MET A 1 -6.11 15.61 -5.90
N ILE A 2 -6.66 15.43 -7.08
CA ILE A 2 -8.08 15.17 -7.25
C ILE A 2 -8.21 13.65 -7.21
N ILE A 3 -8.71 13.11 -6.09
CA ILE A 3 -9.14 11.72 -6.02
C ILE A 3 -10.21 11.58 -7.10
N SER A 4 -9.98 10.74 -8.11
CA SER A 4 -10.91 10.55 -9.23
C SER A 4 -12.32 10.28 -8.71
N ASN A 5 -13.36 10.89 -9.30
CA ASN A 5 -14.77 10.63 -8.97
C ASN A 5 -15.17 9.14 -9.15
N TYR A 6 -14.31 8.36 -9.81
CA TYR A 6 -14.49 6.93 -10.08
C TYR A 6 -13.70 6.01 -9.15
N THR A 7 -13.04 6.59 -8.15
CA THR A 7 -12.40 5.83 -7.06
C THR A 7 -13.52 5.08 -6.33
N PRO A 8 -13.54 3.74 -6.34
CA PRO A 8 -14.60 2.98 -5.68
C PRO A 8 -14.59 3.30 -4.19
N GLU A 9 -15.70 2.99 -3.52
CA GLU A 9 -15.69 2.95 -2.07
C GLU A 9 -14.62 1.93 -1.66
N LEU A 10 -13.55 2.42 -1.02
CA LEU A 10 -12.46 1.55 -0.61
C LEU A 10 -12.97 0.72 0.56
N THR A 11 -13.41 -0.50 0.28
CA THR A 11 -13.84 -1.46 1.32
C THR A 11 -12.68 -2.36 1.73
N VAL A 12 -12.81 -3.03 2.88
CA VAL A 12 -11.84 -4.05 3.33
C VAL A 12 -11.69 -5.17 2.30
N SER A 13 -12.80 -5.62 1.70
CA SER A 13 -12.78 -6.65 0.66
C SER A 13 -12.01 -6.17 -0.57
N GLU A 14 -12.21 -4.91 -0.97
CA GLU A 14 -11.53 -4.35 -2.13
C GLU A 14 -10.02 -4.22 -1.89
N ALA A 15 -9.63 -3.74 -0.70
CA ALA A 15 -8.22 -3.65 -0.32
C ALA A 15 -7.49 -5.00 -0.28
N GLN A 16 -8.24 -6.10 -0.18
CA GLN A 16 -7.72 -7.47 -0.16
C GLN A 16 -7.81 -8.19 -1.51
N ARG A 17 -8.57 -7.65 -2.48
CA ARG A 17 -8.77 -8.26 -3.80
C ARG A 17 -7.46 -8.31 -4.59
N PHE A 18 -7.13 -9.47 -5.17
CA PHE A 18 -5.93 -9.65 -5.98
C PHE A 18 -6.22 -9.34 -7.45
N TRP A 19 -5.71 -8.21 -7.92
CA TRP A 19 -5.93 -7.76 -9.30
C TRP A 19 -4.76 -7.00 -9.91
N MET A 20 -3.81 -6.51 -9.10
CA MET A 20 -2.64 -5.78 -9.58
C MET A 20 -1.54 -6.72 -10.07
N THR A 21 -0.94 -6.39 -11.21
CA THR A 21 0.26 -7.05 -11.74
C THR A 21 1.50 -6.75 -10.88
N PRO A 22 2.61 -7.48 -11.08
CA PRO A 22 3.87 -7.21 -10.38
C PRO A 22 4.41 -5.79 -10.61
N VAL A 23 4.13 -5.17 -11.75
CA VAL A 23 4.60 -3.81 -12.05
C VAL A 23 3.77 -2.81 -11.25
N GLU A 24 2.45 -2.90 -11.34
CA GLU A 24 1.53 -1.99 -10.65
C GLU A 24 1.70 -2.03 -9.13
N VAL A 25 1.87 -3.21 -8.52
CA VAL A 25 2.09 -3.30 -7.07
C VAL A 25 3.44 -2.68 -6.66
N CYS A 26 4.47 -2.75 -7.51
CA CYS A 26 5.77 -2.13 -7.24
C CYS A 26 5.72 -0.60 -7.41
N GLU A 27 5.02 -0.12 -8.45
CA GLU A 27 4.74 1.31 -8.66
C GLU A 27 4.00 1.88 -7.45
N LEU A 28 2.90 1.23 -7.06
CA LEU A 28 2.05 1.66 -5.96
C LEU A 28 2.78 1.64 -4.61
N ALA A 29 3.58 0.60 -4.34
CA ALA A 29 4.41 0.52 -3.14
C ALA A 29 5.58 1.52 -3.15
N ALA A 30 5.89 2.14 -4.31
CA ALA A 30 7.00 3.06 -4.51
C ALA A 30 8.35 2.50 -3.99
N VAL A 31 8.65 1.24 -4.36
CA VAL A 31 9.87 0.52 -3.95
C VAL A 31 11.04 0.66 -4.93
N GLY A 32 10.97 1.65 -5.83
CA GLY A 32 11.96 1.90 -6.87
C GLY A 32 11.34 1.90 -8.27
N ASP A 33 12.18 1.83 -9.29
CA ASP A 33 11.72 1.65 -10.67
C ASP A 33 11.12 0.25 -10.83
N ALA A 34 9.81 0.19 -11.11
CA ALA A 34 9.08 -1.07 -11.26
C ALA A 34 9.55 -1.91 -12.47
N THR A 35 10.27 -1.29 -13.40
CA THR A 35 10.89 -1.97 -14.54
C THR A 35 12.25 -2.61 -14.21
N ASP A 36 12.88 -2.23 -13.09
CA ASP A 36 14.16 -2.80 -12.67
C ASP A 36 14.01 -4.29 -12.30
N PRO A 37 14.78 -5.20 -12.94
CA PRO A 37 14.79 -6.62 -12.61
C PRO A 37 15.07 -6.93 -11.14
N LYS A 38 15.82 -6.07 -10.44
CA LYS A 38 16.11 -6.23 -8.99
C LYS A 38 14.85 -6.06 -8.14
N ILE A 39 13.99 -5.09 -8.48
CA ILE A 39 12.73 -4.86 -7.78
C ILE A 39 11.78 -6.03 -8.01
N LYS A 40 11.68 -6.50 -9.26
CA LYS A 40 10.92 -7.71 -9.58
C LYS A 40 11.44 -8.94 -8.85
N LYS A 41 12.76 -9.09 -8.74
CA LYS A 41 13.39 -10.19 -7.97
C LYS A 41 13.10 -10.08 -6.48
N LEU A 42 13.11 -8.87 -5.91
CA LEU A 42 12.73 -8.64 -4.51
C LEU A 42 11.30 -9.11 -4.26
N LEU A 43 10.33 -8.59 -5.03
CA LEU A 43 8.92 -8.96 -4.91
C LEU A 43 8.72 -10.48 -5.03
N ASN A 44 9.31 -11.11 -6.05
CA ASN A 44 9.21 -12.56 -6.22
C ASN A 44 9.79 -13.31 -5.02
N THR A 45 10.96 -12.90 -4.51
CA THR A 45 11.63 -13.56 -3.38
C THR A 45 10.79 -13.48 -2.11
N ILE A 46 10.23 -12.33 -1.79
CA ILE A 46 9.42 -12.16 -0.57
C ILE A 46 8.07 -12.86 -0.71
N SER A 47 7.44 -12.81 -1.89
CA SER A 47 6.19 -13.51 -2.17
C SER A 47 6.34 -15.02 -2.12
N ASP A 48 7.39 -15.57 -2.72
CA ASP A 48 7.65 -17.02 -2.73
C ASP A 48 7.98 -17.56 -1.34
N ARG A 49 8.40 -16.69 -0.41
CA ARG A 49 8.59 -17.01 1.01
C ARG A 49 7.32 -16.83 1.85
N GLY A 50 6.20 -16.47 1.23
CA GLY A 50 4.91 -16.25 1.89
C GLY A 50 4.81 -14.94 2.67
N HIS A 51 5.73 -13.99 2.47
CA HIS A 51 5.74 -12.73 3.20
C HIS A 51 4.74 -11.71 2.62
N VAL A 52 4.67 -11.63 1.29
CA VAL A 52 3.73 -10.76 0.57
C VAL A 52 2.73 -11.65 -0.18
N PRO A 53 1.43 -11.58 0.16
CA PRO A 53 0.43 -12.46 -0.43
C PRO A 53 0.21 -12.13 -1.90
N PHE A 54 -0.11 -13.15 -2.69
CA PHE A 54 -0.48 -13.05 -4.09
C PHE A 54 -1.38 -14.23 -4.47
N GLU A 55 -2.14 -14.08 -5.54
CA GLU A 55 -2.84 -15.17 -6.20
C GLU A 55 -2.37 -15.30 -7.64
N LYS A 56 -2.56 -16.47 -8.26
CA LYS A 56 -2.34 -16.62 -9.69
C LYS A 56 -3.63 -16.29 -10.41
N SER A 57 -3.55 -15.59 -11.54
CA SER A 57 -4.72 -15.28 -12.38
C SER A 57 -5.36 -16.53 -13.02
N GLY A 58 -4.74 -17.70 -12.88
CA GLY A 58 -5.23 -18.97 -13.39
C GLY A 58 -4.40 -20.16 -12.90
N GLU A 59 -4.79 -21.37 -13.33
CA GLU A 59 -4.21 -22.63 -12.84
C GLU A 59 -2.84 -22.96 -13.46
N ALA A 60 -2.49 -22.32 -14.58
CA ALA A 60 -1.24 -22.58 -15.27
C ALA A 60 -0.02 -22.27 -14.38
N LYS A 61 1.05 -23.07 -14.52
CA LYS A 61 2.30 -22.85 -13.79
C LYS A 61 2.84 -21.43 -14.01
N THR A 62 2.71 -20.93 -15.23
CA THR A 62 3.15 -19.62 -15.72
C THR A 62 2.08 -18.54 -15.64
N ALA A 63 0.94 -18.81 -15.00
CA ALA A 63 -0.10 -17.80 -14.83
C ALA A 63 0.46 -16.56 -14.09
N PRO A 64 0.13 -15.34 -14.56
CA PRO A 64 0.51 -14.11 -13.90
C PRO A 64 0.16 -14.11 -12.41
N ARG A 65 1.03 -13.52 -11.59
CA ARG A 65 0.76 -13.25 -10.18
C ARG A 65 0.01 -11.95 -10.05
N LEU A 66 -1.05 -11.96 -9.25
CA LEU A 66 -1.88 -10.82 -8.91
C LEU A 66 -1.72 -10.48 -7.44
N TYR A 67 -1.73 -9.19 -7.15
CA TYR A 67 -1.47 -8.59 -5.86
C TYR A 67 -2.62 -7.68 -5.45
N SER A 68 -2.73 -7.41 -4.15
CA SER A 68 -3.75 -6.53 -3.58
C SER A 68 -3.13 -5.27 -3.00
N LEU A 69 -3.97 -4.30 -2.59
CA LEU A 69 -3.52 -3.10 -1.89
C LEU A 69 -2.79 -3.47 -0.59
N ALA A 70 -3.28 -4.49 0.11
CA ALA A 70 -2.59 -5.08 1.26
C ALA A 70 -1.19 -5.60 0.90
N SER A 71 -1.01 -6.22 -0.27
CA SER A 71 0.30 -6.65 -0.74
C SER A 71 1.25 -5.47 -0.99
N ALA A 72 0.75 -4.36 -1.57
CA ALA A 72 1.55 -3.15 -1.81
C ALA A 72 2.06 -2.53 -0.50
N VAL A 73 1.18 -2.39 0.50
CA VAL A 73 1.56 -1.88 1.83
C VAL A 73 2.59 -2.78 2.50
N MET A 74 2.40 -4.09 2.46
CA MET A 74 3.39 -5.02 3.01
C MET A 74 4.72 -4.93 2.27
N LEU A 75 4.71 -4.89 0.93
CA LEU A 75 5.92 -4.74 0.10
C LEU A 75 6.71 -3.49 0.46
N ARG A 76 6.05 -2.34 0.64
CA ARG A 76 6.73 -1.10 1.06
C ARG A 76 7.42 -1.25 2.42
N VAL A 77 6.74 -1.83 3.40
CA VAL A 77 7.30 -2.07 4.74
C VAL A 77 8.53 -2.97 4.67
N PHE A 78 8.44 -4.04 3.89
CA PHE A 78 9.57 -4.94 3.64
C PHE A 78 10.74 -4.21 3.01
N PHE A 79 10.50 -3.37 2.01
CA PHE A 79 11.53 -2.59 1.33
C PHE A 79 12.25 -1.63 2.28
N GLU A 80 11.52 -0.82 3.06
CA GLU A 80 12.11 0.14 4.00
C GLU A 80 12.99 -0.58 5.04
N ILE A 81 12.46 -1.62 5.67
CA ILE A 81 13.16 -2.36 6.73
C ILE A 81 14.42 -3.06 6.19
N THR A 82 14.34 -3.64 4.99
CA THR A 82 15.46 -4.40 4.43
C THR A 82 16.53 -3.49 3.81
N ARG A 83 16.15 -2.29 3.34
CA ARG A 83 17.10 -1.24 2.95
C ARG A 83 17.96 -0.79 4.13
N ASP A 84 17.39 -0.76 5.33
CA ASP A 84 18.11 -0.47 6.58
C ASP A 84 18.98 -1.65 7.08
N GLY A 85 19.12 -2.71 6.28
CA GLY A 85 19.95 -3.88 6.60
C GLY A 85 19.30 -4.88 7.55
N ARG A 86 18.01 -4.71 7.90
CA ARG A 86 17.31 -5.62 8.81
C ARG A 86 16.75 -6.84 8.05
N THR A 87 16.53 -7.93 8.79
CA THR A 87 16.11 -9.20 8.20
C THR A 87 14.61 -9.27 7.92
N TYR A 88 14.20 -10.17 7.02
CA TYR A 88 12.78 -10.47 6.77
C TYR A 88 12.02 -10.93 8.01
N LYS A 89 12.70 -11.55 9.00
CA LYS A 89 12.10 -11.94 10.28
C LYS A 89 11.66 -10.73 11.11
N TYR A 90 12.43 -9.64 11.05
CA TYR A 90 12.03 -8.37 11.65
C TYR A 90 10.87 -7.75 10.85
N ALA A 91 10.98 -7.76 9.51
CA ALA A 91 10.02 -7.10 8.64
C ALA A 91 8.61 -7.69 8.68
N GLN A 92 8.48 -9.02 8.74
CA GLN A 92 7.18 -9.70 8.68
C GLN A 92 6.16 -9.22 9.73
N PRO A 93 6.43 -9.29 11.04
CA PRO A 93 5.45 -8.86 12.04
C PRO A 93 5.11 -7.37 11.94
N VAL A 94 6.05 -6.55 11.44
CA VAL A 94 5.80 -5.13 11.17
C VAL A 94 4.85 -4.95 10.00
N ALA A 95 5.12 -5.63 8.87
CA ALA A 95 4.26 -5.60 7.69
C ALA A 95 2.84 -6.11 8.00
N ASP A 96 2.72 -7.16 8.81
CA ASP A 96 1.42 -7.68 9.25
C ASP A 96 0.67 -6.67 10.13
N ALA A 97 1.36 -5.96 11.02
CA ALA A 97 0.76 -4.92 11.84
C ALA A 97 0.28 -3.74 10.99
N VAL A 98 1.10 -3.28 10.04
CA VAL A 98 0.74 -2.19 9.10
C VAL A 98 -0.48 -2.60 8.27
N ARG A 99 -0.49 -3.82 7.71
CA ARG A 99 -1.64 -4.36 6.97
C ARG A 99 -2.90 -4.37 7.82
N LYS A 100 -2.84 -4.90 9.05
CA LYS A 100 -4.00 -4.95 9.96
C LYS A 100 -4.53 -3.55 10.26
N THR A 101 -3.64 -2.60 10.50
CA THR A 101 -4.01 -1.22 10.72
C THR A 101 -4.67 -0.58 9.51
N MET A 102 -4.11 -0.79 8.30
CA MET A 102 -4.71 -0.31 7.07
C MET A 102 -6.15 -0.82 6.92
N LEU A 103 -6.37 -2.13 7.08
CA LEU A 103 -7.71 -2.72 6.97
C LEU A 103 -8.66 -2.19 8.04
N LYS A 104 -8.17 -1.97 9.27
CA LYS A 104 -8.97 -1.36 10.34
C LYS A 104 -9.36 0.08 9.99
N ALA A 105 -8.42 0.88 9.49
CA ALA A 105 -8.67 2.27 9.15
C ALA A 105 -9.63 2.40 7.96
N ILE A 106 -9.50 1.54 6.95
CA ILE A 106 -10.45 1.43 5.84
C ILE A 106 -11.87 1.09 6.34
N ALA A 107 -12.00 0.24 7.35
CA ALA A 107 -13.30 -0.10 7.93
C ALA A 107 -13.93 1.02 8.78
N GLU A 108 -13.11 1.90 9.36
CA GLU A 108 -13.56 2.97 10.28
C GLU A 108 -13.71 4.33 9.60
N VAL A 109 -13.07 4.54 8.44
CA VAL A 109 -13.06 5.82 7.71
C VAL A 109 -13.51 5.57 6.27
N PRO A 110 -14.80 5.77 5.96
CA PRO A 110 -15.32 5.54 4.61
C PRO A 110 -14.79 6.55 3.59
N GLU A 111 -14.45 7.77 4.02
CA GLU A 111 -13.89 8.81 3.15
C GLU A 111 -12.37 8.91 3.28
N LEU A 112 -11.64 8.70 2.18
CA LEU A 112 -10.18 8.73 2.17
C LEU A 112 -9.58 10.08 2.55
N SER A 113 -10.29 11.17 2.28
CA SER A 113 -9.94 12.53 2.69
C SER A 113 -9.83 12.67 4.21
N ASP A 114 -10.62 11.91 4.97
CA ASP A 114 -10.62 11.94 6.43
C ASP A 114 -9.54 11.05 7.04
N PHE A 115 -8.90 10.21 6.23
CA PHE A 115 -7.84 9.32 6.67
C PHE A 115 -6.63 10.12 7.18
N ASP A 116 -6.19 11.13 6.43
CA ASP A 116 -5.01 11.92 6.83
C ASP A 116 -5.26 12.66 8.17
N LEU A 117 -6.46 13.24 8.31
CA LEU A 117 -6.87 13.93 9.55
C LEU A 117 -6.93 12.98 10.76
N THR A 118 -7.42 11.76 10.55
CA THR A 118 -7.67 10.81 11.65
C THR A 118 -6.45 9.93 11.96
N TYR A 119 -5.66 9.60 10.94
CA TYR A 119 -4.64 8.57 10.97
C TYR A 119 -3.28 8.98 10.40
N GLY A 120 -3.15 10.11 9.68
CA GLY A 120 -1.91 10.53 9.01
C GLY A 120 -0.71 10.69 9.96
N SER A 121 -0.94 11.17 11.19
CA SER A 121 0.09 11.29 12.23
C SER A 121 0.39 9.98 12.98
N SER A 122 -0.34 8.90 12.70
CA SER A 122 -0.25 7.69 13.50
C SER A 122 1.07 6.96 13.30
N ARG A 123 1.59 6.41 14.39
CA ARG A 123 2.88 5.75 14.47
C ARG A 123 2.71 4.29 14.90
N LEU A 124 3.58 3.42 14.39
CA LEU A 124 3.76 2.08 14.92
C LEU A 124 4.96 2.09 15.88
N VAL A 125 4.70 1.74 17.13
CA VAL A 125 5.71 1.66 18.19
C VAL A 125 6.06 0.19 18.42
N PHE A 126 7.34 -0.14 18.32
CA PHE A 126 7.84 -1.50 18.54
C PHE A 126 8.40 -1.60 19.96
N GLN A 127 7.82 -2.45 20.80
CA GLN A 127 8.30 -2.66 22.18
C GLN A 127 8.89 -4.05 22.37
N GLY A 128 10.10 -4.09 22.93
CA GLY A 128 10.87 -5.32 23.15
C GLY A 128 11.35 -5.99 21.86
N MET A 129 12.30 -6.90 22.00
CA MET A 129 12.82 -7.72 20.91
C MET A 129 12.94 -9.17 21.38
N ASN A 130 12.41 -10.08 20.58
CA ASN A 130 12.55 -11.51 20.78
C ASN A 130 13.99 -11.94 20.49
N LYS A 131 14.37 -13.12 20.99
CA LYS A 131 15.72 -13.69 20.77
C LYS A 131 16.06 -13.93 19.29
N ASP A 132 15.03 -14.04 18.45
CA ASP A 132 15.15 -14.22 17.00
C ASP A 132 15.22 -12.89 16.22
N GLY A 133 15.24 -11.76 16.94
CA GLY A 133 15.35 -10.43 16.37
C GLY A 133 14.03 -9.79 15.95
N GLY A 134 12.87 -10.44 16.12
CA GLY A 134 11.57 -9.81 15.86
C GLY A 134 11.10 -8.90 17.00
N PRO A 135 10.21 -7.92 16.78
CA PRO A 135 9.59 -7.15 17.86
C PRO A 135 8.71 -8.05 18.75
N THR A 136 8.80 -7.88 20.06
CA THR A 136 7.94 -8.63 21.01
C THR A 136 6.50 -8.13 20.97
N SER A 137 6.30 -6.83 20.78
CA SER A 137 4.98 -6.25 20.54
C SER A 137 5.05 -5.08 19.57
N VAL A 138 3.98 -4.92 18.78
CA VAL A 138 3.79 -3.79 17.88
C VAL A 138 2.50 -3.10 18.30
N LYS A 139 2.57 -1.81 18.62
CA LYS A 139 1.43 -1.01 19.06
C LYS A 139 1.17 0.13 18.09
N TRP A 140 -0.10 0.33 17.76
CA TRP A 140 -0.54 1.52 17.05
C TRP A 140 -0.72 2.67 18.03
N HIS A 141 -0.16 3.83 17.69
CA HIS A 141 -0.33 5.05 18.46
C HIS A 141 -0.90 6.13 17.54
N LYS A 142 -2.01 6.75 17.94
CA LYS A 142 -2.59 7.90 17.24
C LYS A 142 -1.85 9.16 17.72
N GLY A 143 -1.27 9.93 16.80
CA GLY A 143 -0.54 11.16 17.12
C GLY A 143 0.96 10.97 17.41
N GLU A 144 1.59 12.05 17.88
CA GLU A 144 3.02 12.07 18.19
C GLU A 144 3.36 11.16 19.37
N VAL A 145 4.39 10.34 19.19
CA VAL A 145 4.92 9.50 20.27
C VAL A 145 5.98 10.29 21.02
N SER A 146 5.65 10.77 22.21
CA SER A 146 6.59 11.40 23.15
C SER A 146 6.76 10.55 24.41
N GLY A 147 7.98 10.44 24.95
CA GLY A 147 8.21 9.77 26.24
C GLY A 147 9.54 9.03 26.35
N ASN A 148 9.73 8.34 27.47
CA ASN A 148 10.94 7.56 27.73
C ASN A 148 10.88 6.21 27.00
N PHE A 149 11.62 6.09 25.90
CA PHE A 149 11.66 4.92 25.02
C PHE A 149 12.45 3.73 25.60
N ASN A 150 12.67 3.65 26.92
CA ASN A 150 13.43 2.58 27.57
C ASN A 150 12.99 1.14 27.22
N PHE A 151 11.75 0.95 26.74
CA PHE A 151 11.23 -0.35 26.26
C PHE A 151 10.85 -0.37 24.78
N SER A 152 10.99 0.76 24.09
CA SER A 152 10.56 0.95 22.70
C SER A 152 11.79 1.06 21.81
N TYR A 153 12.00 0.09 20.93
CA TYR A 153 13.24 -0.05 20.18
C TYR A 153 13.22 0.74 18.85
N SER A 154 12.04 1.02 18.31
CA SER A 154 11.88 1.70 17.02
C SER A 154 10.48 2.32 16.91
N VAL A 155 10.34 3.31 16.04
CA VAL A 155 9.05 3.91 15.64
C VAL A 155 9.01 3.95 14.11
N LEU A 156 7.89 3.55 13.50
CA LEU A 156 7.65 3.68 12.06
C LEU A 156 6.48 4.64 11.82
N ASP A 157 6.63 5.51 10.81
CA ASP A 157 5.56 6.35 10.30
C ASP A 157 4.58 5.53 9.45
N GLY A 158 3.75 4.73 10.12
CA GLY A 158 2.80 3.84 9.46
C GLY A 158 1.60 4.57 8.88
N GLY A 159 1.11 5.62 9.55
CA GLY A 159 -0.05 6.40 9.12
C GLY A 159 0.17 7.08 7.77
N TYR A 160 1.25 7.87 7.67
CA TYR A 160 1.60 8.55 6.43
C TYR A 160 1.88 7.57 5.28
N MET A 161 2.57 6.46 5.56
CA MET A 161 2.86 5.43 4.56
C MET A 161 1.59 4.79 4.00
N ILE A 162 0.63 4.43 4.87
CA ILE A 162 -0.66 3.87 4.44
C ILE A 162 -1.40 4.91 3.60
N PHE A 163 -1.49 6.15 4.07
CA PHE A 163 -2.18 7.24 3.37
C PHE A 163 -1.62 7.41 1.96
N ARG A 164 -0.29 7.51 1.79
CA ARG A 164 0.34 7.68 0.48
C ARG A 164 0.07 6.53 -0.49
N ILE A 165 -0.02 5.30 0.00
CA ILE A 165 -0.30 4.13 -0.85
C ILE A 165 -1.78 4.09 -1.24
N ILE A 166 -2.67 4.40 -0.30
CA ILE A 166 -4.10 4.50 -0.59
C ILE A 166 -4.34 5.64 -1.58
N ASP A 167 -3.78 6.81 -1.34
CA ASP A 167 -3.97 7.98 -2.19
C ASP A 167 -3.56 7.75 -3.67
N LEU A 168 -2.54 6.90 -3.89
CA LEU A 168 -2.09 6.49 -5.23
C LEU A 168 -2.86 5.28 -5.81
N TYR A 169 -3.77 4.65 -5.05
CA TYR A 169 -4.48 3.43 -5.48
C TYR A 169 -5.41 3.68 -6.68
N VAL A 170 -5.86 4.93 -6.83
CA VAL A 170 -6.84 5.35 -7.83
C VAL A 170 -6.36 5.05 -9.25
N ASP A 171 -5.09 5.33 -9.55
CA ASP A 171 -4.57 5.24 -10.91
C ASP A 171 -4.44 3.79 -11.41
N PRO A 172 -3.83 2.85 -10.65
CA PRO A 172 -3.85 1.43 -11.03
C PRO A 172 -5.28 0.88 -11.11
N TRP A 173 -6.18 1.30 -10.21
CA TRP A 173 -7.56 0.82 -10.18
C TRP A 173 -8.31 1.14 -11.46
N TYR A 174 -8.25 2.41 -11.84
CA TYR A 174 -8.88 2.93 -13.03
C TYR A 174 -8.35 2.21 -14.29
N ARG A 175 -7.03 1.99 -14.39
CA ARG A 175 -6.43 1.20 -15.49
C ARG A 175 -7.04 -0.20 -15.58
N ASN A 176 -7.18 -0.91 -14.46
CA ASN A 176 -7.79 -2.25 -14.44
C ASN A 176 -9.24 -2.27 -14.94
N LEU A 177 -10.05 -1.28 -14.57
CA LEU A 177 -11.44 -1.19 -15.03
C LEU A 177 -11.53 -0.91 -16.53
N VAL A 178 -10.66 -0.05 -17.06
CA VAL A 178 -10.59 0.24 -18.50
C VAL A 178 -10.17 -1.00 -19.28
N GLU A 179 -9.16 -1.73 -18.82
CA GLU A 179 -8.70 -2.98 -19.47
C GLU A 179 -9.76 -4.08 -19.49
N ARG A 180 -10.62 -4.13 -18.46
CA ARG A 180 -11.77 -5.05 -18.39
C ARG A 180 -12.98 -4.58 -19.21
N GLY A 181 -12.93 -3.36 -19.75
CA GLY A 181 -14.06 -2.75 -20.47
C GLY A 181 -15.23 -2.35 -19.57
N GLU A 182 -15.02 -2.31 -18.25
CA GLU A 182 -16.02 -1.92 -17.25
C GLU A 182 -16.12 -0.40 -17.10
N MET A 183 -15.11 0.32 -17.61
CA MET A 183 -15.07 1.76 -17.64
C MET A 183 -14.57 2.24 -19.01
N LYS A 184 -15.18 3.30 -19.53
CA LYS A 184 -14.61 3.99 -20.69
C LYS A 184 -13.40 4.79 -20.23
N PRO A 185 -12.31 4.83 -21.00
CA PRO A 185 -11.22 5.74 -20.69
C PRO A 185 -11.77 7.17 -20.65
N SER A 186 -11.71 7.82 -19.49
CA SER A 186 -11.86 9.26 -19.35
C SER A 186 -10.96 9.93 -20.39
N GLN A 187 -11.57 10.81 -21.19
CA GLN A 187 -10.76 11.70 -21.98
C GLN A 187 -10.01 12.60 -20.99
N PRO A 188 -8.70 12.84 -21.18
CA PRO A 188 -8.00 13.83 -20.38
C PRO A 188 -8.79 15.13 -20.52
N MET A 189 -9.18 15.70 -19.38
CA MET A 189 -9.87 16.98 -19.32
C MET A 189 -9.05 17.98 -20.13
N GLN A 190 -9.58 18.44 -21.25
CA GLN A 190 -8.91 19.45 -22.05
C GLN A 190 -8.87 20.71 -21.22
N ILE A 191 -7.69 21.27 -21.02
CA ILE A 191 -7.53 22.57 -20.37
C ILE A 191 -7.44 23.59 -21.49
N GLY A 192 -8.36 24.56 -21.48
CA GLY A 192 -8.37 25.67 -22.41
C GLY A 192 -7.12 26.54 -22.26
N GLU A 193 -6.86 27.40 -23.24
CA GLU A 193 -5.75 28.35 -23.17
C GLU A 193 -5.87 29.32 -21.98
N ASP A 194 -7.05 29.44 -21.39
CA ASP A 194 -7.37 30.22 -20.19
C ASP A 194 -7.11 29.50 -18.87
N GLY A 195 -6.71 28.22 -18.91
CA GLY A 195 -6.40 27.41 -17.74
C GLY A 195 -7.62 26.76 -17.08
N TRP A 196 -8.81 26.86 -17.68
CA TRP A 196 -10.03 26.21 -17.19
C TRP A 196 -10.33 24.91 -17.96
N PRO A 197 -11.04 23.94 -17.36
CA PRO A 197 -11.58 22.80 -18.09
C PRO A 197 -12.44 23.28 -19.26
N VAL A 198 -12.16 22.81 -20.46
CA VAL A 198 -13.05 22.98 -21.60
C VAL A 198 -14.31 22.18 -21.29
N GLU A 199 -15.45 22.85 -21.14
CA GLU A 199 -16.73 22.16 -20.96
C GLU A 199 -16.98 21.29 -22.19
N ASP A 200 -17.20 19.99 -21.97
CA ASP A 200 -17.63 19.09 -23.03
C ASP A 200 -18.94 19.64 -23.61
N ALA A 201 -18.93 19.97 -24.90
CA ALA A 201 -20.13 20.39 -25.61
C ALA A 201 -21.05 19.16 -25.79
N ASP A 202 -22.00 18.99 -24.86
CA ASP A 202 -23.21 18.19 -25.07
C ASP A 202 -24.25 18.97 -25.90
#